data_AF-A0A948PUW1-F1
#
_entry.id   AF-A0A948PUW1-F1
#
_cell.length_a   1.000
_cell.length_b   1.000
_cell.length_c   1.000
_cell.angle_alpha   90.00
_cell.angle_beta   90.00
_cell.angle_gamma   90.00
#
_symmetry.space_group_name_H-M   'P 1'
#
loop_
_entity.id
_entity.type
_entity.pdbx_description
1 polymer ?
#
loop_
_entity_poly.entity_id
_entity_poly.type
_entity_poly.pdbx_seq_one_letter_code
_entity_poly.pdbx_strand_id
1 'polypeptide(L)'
;MGETRVNLKHLLEDIRDSYPCPQEEAIITELIANALDSGASEIRFFTVLESKTMSVVDNGEGMRRRDLKEYHDIAATTKVRGKGIGFAGVGVKLALLVAEKVVTETKRGSFHKATQWRLEGVQRAPWEYVEPNKMVGSANGTAISIVLHNNNSELLKDSFIEQALHAHFYPVLDKEFMDRILRYVYKKGVAFFVNDRKVALLETEKPSQRKSFLVKLGKRGRAVGIGFLDRHEEELPEDQRGMAISTYGKVIKRGWDWVGVTPRNPRCLTGIVEIPQLSEILTTNKADFLKDLKSLKKYYRYRKAIQSIVESILQEFGETNIFLQEPEKNLKPLEKEIEQVLGNMLNDFPELSPLLGRRESGESGGGVAPDSENPFVGTSLPEPERPEGKIPEQVIEPGLESAGPDRQHEIRRRRAGLTLSFENAPERKELGWLVENTIWINEGHPAYQRAMNSAAENYHLLLSVAWVLSSYLGGEKSPQDFINQFLSGWGSV
;
A
#
# COMPACT_ATOMS: atom_id res chain seq x y z
N MET A 1 -2.98 -42.77 9.78
CA MET A 1 -2.17 -41.61 9.34
C MET A 1 -3.12 -40.43 9.23
N GLY A 2 -2.91 -39.36 10.00
CA GLY A 2 -3.75 -38.16 9.96
C GLY A 2 -3.16 -37.11 9.01
N GLU A 3 -4.02 -36.33 8.36
CA GLU A 3 -3.63 -35.22 7.47
C GLU A 3 -4.16 -33.89 8.02
N THR A 4 -3.42 -32.80 7.83
CA THR A 4 -3.87 -31.45 8.17
C THR A 4 -4.97 -31.03 7.19
N ARG A 5 -6.11 -30.58 7.73
CA ARG A 5 -7.26 -30.12 6.93
C ARG A 5 -7.41 -28.61 7.02
N VAL A 6 -7.82 -28.01 5.92
CA VAL A 6 -8.19 -26.58 5.86
C VAL A 6 -9.69 -26.45 6.10
N ASN A 7 -10.07 -25.60 7.06
CA ASN A 7 -11.44 -25.14 7.20
C ASN A 7 -11.67 -24.04 6.16
N LEU A 8 -12.29 -24.41 5.04
CA LEU A 8 -12.54 -23.50 3.93
C LEU A 8 -13.37 -22.28 4.35
N LYS A 9 -14.44 -22.49 5.12
CA LYS A 9 -15.32 -21.40 5.53
C LYS A 9 -14.55 -20.37 6.38
N HIS A 10 -13.81 -20.84 7.39
CA HIS A 10 -13.02 -19.95 8.24
C HIS A 10 -11.91 -19.26 7.46
N LEU A 11 -11.26 -19.96 6.51
CA LEU A 11 -10.27 -19.33 5.64
C LEU A 11 -10.88 -18.16 4.85
N LEU A 12 -12.10 -18.31 4.32
CA LEU A 12 -12.78 -17.23 3.62
C LEU A 12 -13.17 -16.08 4.56
N GLU A 13 -13.57 -16.40 5.80
CA GLU A 13 -13.86 -15.41 6.85
C GLU A 13 -12.59 -14.64 7.25
N ASP A 14 -11.45 -15.31 7.42
CA ASP A 14 -10.16 -14.67 7.70
C ASP A 14 -9.72 -13.75 6.54
N ILE A 15 -9.93 -14.19 5.29
CA ILE A 15 -9.65 -13.35 4.12
C ILE A 15 -10.59 -12.14 4.08
N ARG A 16 -11.89 -12.32 4.36
CA ARG A 16 -12.86 -11.22 4.46
C ARG A 16 -12.42 -10.20 5.51
N ASP A 17 -12.05 -10.67 6.70
CA ASP A 17 -11.70 -9.82 7.84
C ASP A 17 -10.39 -9.05 7.62
N SER A 18 -9.59 -9.44 6.62
CA SER A 18 -8.44 -8.65 6.19
C SER A 18 -8.80 -7.36 5.44
N TYR A 19 -10.02 -7.21 4.89
CA TYR A 19 -10.43 -6.01 4.18
C TYR A 19 -10.95 -4.94 5.17
N PRO A 20 -10.61 -3.65 4.98
CA PRO A 20 -11.08 -2.58 5.87
C PRO A 20 -12.50 -2.10 5.54
N CYS A 21 -13.19 -2.75 4.60
CA CYS A 21 -14.52 -2.38 4.12
C CYS A 21 -15.49 -3.56 4.29
N PRO A 22 -16.82 -3.33 4.20
CA PRO A 22 -17.81 -4.39 4.18
C PRO A 22 -17.52 -5.45 3.11
N GLN A 23 -17.98 -6.67 3.37
CA GLN A 23 -17.72 -7.82 2.50
C GLN A 23 -18.27 -7.61 1.08
N GLU A 24 -19.46 -7.03 0.97
CA GLU A 24 -20.13 -6.70 -0.28
C GLU A 24 -19.27 -5.76 -1.15
N GLU A 25 -18.66 -4.76 -0.51
CA GLU A 25 -17.78 -3.81 -1.16
C GLU A 25 -16.46 -4.46 -1.60
N ALA A 26 -15.90 -5.35 -0.77
CA ALA A 26 -14.72 -6.14 -1.12
C ALA A 26 -14.99 -7.03 -2.36
N ILE A 27 -16.18 -7.66 -2.43
CA ILE A 27 -16.60 -8.45 -3.60
C ILE A 27 -16.62 -7.57 -4.86
N ILE A 28 -17.28 -6.41 -4.82
CA ILE A 28 -17.37 -5.49 -5.98
C ILE A 28 -15.97 -5.08 -6.45
N THR A 29 -15.12 -4.61 -5.53
CA THR A 29 -13.78 -4.11 -5.89
C THR A 29 -12.89 -5.20 -6.47
N GLU A 30 -13.00 -6.44 -5.99
CA GLU A 30 -12.25 -7.56 -6.51
C GLU A 30 -12.75 -8.06 -7.87
N LEU A 31 -14.07 -8.04 -8.12
CA LEU A 31 -14.64 -8.38 -9.42
C LEU A 31 -14.19 -7.37 -10.49
N ILE A 32 -14.24 -6.07 -10.17
CA ILE A 32 -13.75 -5.00 -11.05
C ILE A 32 -12.24 -5.16 -11.30
N ALA A 33 -11.45 -5.41 -10.26
CA ALA A 33 -10.01 -5.63 -10.39
C ALA A 33 -9.69 -6.77 -11.37
N ASN A 34 -10.47 -7.86 -11.36
CA ASN A 34 -10.29 -8.95 -12.31
C ASN A 34 -10.69 -8.60 -13.74
N ALA A 35 -11.75 -7.82 -13.92
CA ALA A 35 -12.18 -7.34 -15.23
C ALA A 35 -11.20 -6.31 -15.84
N LEU A 36 -10.64 -5.42 -15.02
CA LEU A 36 -9.60 -4.48 -15.45
C LEU A 36 -8.35 -5.23 -15.93
N ASP A 37 -7.91 -6.23 -15.18
CA ASP A 37 -6.78 -7.09 -15.54
C ASP A 37 -7.03 -7.91 -16.83
N SER A 38 -8.29 -8.27 -17.11
CA SER A 38 -8.66 -8.99 -18.34
C SER A 38 -8.69 -8.06 -19.58
N GLY A 39 -8.39 -6.77 -19.39
CA GLY A 39 -8.39 -5.77 -20.45
C GLY A 39 -9.80 -5.35 -20.89
N ALA A 40 -10.79 -5.51 -20.01
CA ALA A 40 -12.16 -5.07 -20.26
C ALA A 40 -12.22 -3.55 -20.48
N SER A 41 -12.99 -3.14 -21.49
CA SER A 41 -13.34 -1.73 -21.72
C SER A 41 -14.76 -1.40 -21.26
N GLU A 42 -15.58 -2.41 -21.00
CA GLU A 42 -16.91 -2.28 -20.45
C GLU A 42 -17.09 -3.29 -19.31
N ILE A 43 -17.58 -2.79 -18.17
CA ILE A 43 -17.92 -3.58 -16.99
C ILE A 43 -19.35 -3.20 -16.59
N ARG A 44 -20.26 -4.18 -16.62
CA ARG A 44 -21.70 -3.97 -16.45
C ARG A 44 -22.20 -4.74 -15.24
N PHE A 45 -22.88 -4.05 -14.35
CA PHE A 45 -23.57 -4.61 -13.21
C PHE A 45 -25.07 -4.72 -13.51
N PHE A 46 -25.66 -5.83 -13.11
CA PHE A 46 -27.09 -6.08 -13.19
C PHE A 46 -27.60 -6.59 -11.86
N THR A 47 -28.68 -6.02 -11.36
CA THR A 47 -29.34 -6.45 -10.12
C THR A 47 -30.77 -6.90 -10.44
N VAL A 48 -31.14 -8.09 -9.97
CA VAL A 48 -32.49 -8.66 -10.17
C VAL A 48 -33.01 -9.12 -8.81
N LEU A 49 -34.00 -8.40 -8.29
CA LEU A 49 -34.50 -8.62 -6.93
C LEU A 49 -35.28 -9.95 -6.83
N GLU A 50 -36.06 -10.29 -7.85
CA GLU A 50 -36.89 -11.50 -7.90
C GLU A 50 -36.05 -12.78 -7.78
N SER A 51 -34.90 -12.80 -8.46
CA SER A 51 -33.96 -13.92 -8.40
C SER A 51 -32.85 -13.71 -7.37
N LYS A 52 -32.89 -12.64 -6.57
CA LYS A 52 -31.86 -12.24 -5.60
C LYS A 52 -30.45 -12.27 -6.20
N THR A 53 -30.31 -11.85 -7.45
CA THR A 53 -29.08 -12.03 -8.21
C THR A 53 -28.42 -10.69 -8.50
N MET A 54 -27.14 -10.57 -8.16
CA MET A 54 -26.26 -9.54 -8.70
C MET A 54 -25.34 -10.20 -9.74
N SER A 55 -25.22 -9.61 -10.92
CA SER A 55 -24.31 -10.08 -11.97
C SER A 55 -23.35 -8.99 -12.40
N VAL A 56 -22.10 -9.37 -12.65
CA VAL A 56 -21.08 -8.50 -13.26
C VAL A 56 -20.63 -9.13 -14.57
N VAL A 57 -20.72 -8.37 -15.66
CA VAL A 57 -20.33 -8.81 -17.01
C VAL A 57 -19.24 -7.89 -17.53
N ASP A 58 -18.11 -8.47 -17.92
CA ASP A 58 -17.01 -7.76 -18.57
C ASP A 58 -16.79 -8.26 -20.00
N ASN A 59 -16.29 -7.36 -20.87
CA ASN A 59 -15.96 -7.66 -22.25
C ASN A 59 -14.44 -7.92 -22.47
N GLY A 60 -13.74 -8.35 -21.43
CA GLY A 60 -12.30 -8.64 -21.49
C GLY A 60 -11.97 -9.91 -22.26
N GLU A 61 -10.76 -10.44 -22.06
CA GLU A 61 -10.25 -11.59 -22.81
C GLU A 61 -11.03 -12.90 -22.60
N GLY A 62 -11.73 -13.05 -21.48
CA GLY A 62 -12.29 -14.32 -21.03
C GLY A 62 -11.21 -15.36 -20.65
N MET A 63 -11.67 -16.50 -20.14
CA MET A 63 -10.81 -17.56 -19.64
C MET A 63 -10.67 -18.71 -20.65
N ARG A 64 -9.50 -19.35 -20.68
CA ARG A 64 -9.33 -20.65 -21.35
C ARG A 64 -9.89 -21.76 -20.46
N ARG A 65 -10.04 -22.96 -21.01
CA ARG A 65 -10.51 -24.14 -20.26
C ARG A 65 -9.68 -24.43 -19.00
N ARG A 66 -8.35 -24.26 -19.09
CA ARG A 66 -7.45 -24.44 -17.94
C ARG A 66 -7.68 -23.36 -16.89
N ASP A 67 -7.69 -22.11 -17.32
CA ASP A 67 -7.92 -20.95 -16.45
C ASP A 67 -9.25 -21.07 -15.69
N LEU A 68 -10.33 -21.49 -16.37
CA LEU A 68 -11.65 -21.70 -15.74
C LEU A 68 -11.62 -22.81 -14.68
N LYS A 69 -10.83 -23.87 -14.89
CA LYS A 69 -10.69 -24.95 -13.90
C LYS A 69 -9.93 -24.47 -12.67
N GLU A 70 -8.79 -23.81 -12.87
CA GLU A 70 -7.94 -23.25 -11.80
C GLU A 70 -8.59 -22.02 -11.13
N TYR A 71 -9.58 -21.39 -11.78
CA TYR A 71 -10.33 -20.26 -11.25
C TYR A 71 -11.04 -20.58 -9.93
N HIS A 72 -11.42 -21.84 -9.71
CA HIS A 72 -12.09 -22.29 -8.48
C HIS A 72 -11.12 -22.56 -7.33
N ASP A 73 -9.82 -22.66 -7.60
CA ASP A 73 -8.82 -22.93 -6.57
C ASP A 73 -8.52 -21.67 -5.75
N ILE A 74 -8.22 -21.85 -4.46
CA ILE A 74 -7.83 -20.77 -3.56
C ILE A 74 -6.31 -20.61 -3.60
N ALA A 75 -5.86 -19.36 -3.62
CA ALA A 75 -4.44 -18.99 -3.70
C ALA A 75 -3.69 -19.53 -4.94
N ALA A 76 -4.39 -20.05 -5.95
CA ALA A 76 -3.81 -20.58 -7.19
C ALA A 76 -3.60 -19.50 -8.27
N THR A 77 -3.48 -18.23 -7.89
CA THR A 77 -3.34 -17.13 -8.86
C THR A 77 -2.06 -17.28 -9.67
N THR A 78 -2.20 -17.36 -11.00
CA THR A 78 -1.08 -17.30 -11.95
C THR A 78 -0.63 -15.86 -12.22
N LYS A 79 -1.36 -14.88 -11.68
CA LYS A 79 -1.11 -13.45 -11.90
C LYS A 79 0.02 -12.94 -11.01
N VAL A 80 0.87 -12.11 -11.59
CA VAL A 80 2.03 -11.51 -10.90
C VAL A 80 1.67 -10.11 -10.40
N ARG A 81 1.92 -9.85 -9.10
CA ARG A 81 1.77 -8.51 -8.48
C ARG A 81 2.55 -7.45 -9.28
N GLY A 82 1.96 -6.28 -9.47
CA GLY A 82 2.57 -5.15 -10.20
C GLY A 82 2.24 -5.08 -11.70
N LYS A 83 1.73 -6.16 -12.31
CA LYS A 83 1.27 -6.14 -13.72
C LYS A 83 -0.19 -5.72 -13.90
N GLY A 84 -0.94 -5.73 -12.80
CA GLY A 84 -2.35 -5.41 -12.73
C GLY A 84 -2.79 -5.33 -11.27
N ILE A 85 -4.07 -5.07 -11.05
CA ILE A 85 -4.66 -4.86 -9.72
C ILE A 85 -5.32 -6.14 -9.18
N GLY A 86 -5.79 -7.05 -10.04
CA GLY A 86 -6.48 -8.30 -9.69
C GLY A 86 -5.58 -9.50 -9.41
N PHE A 87 -4.43 -9.34 -8.74
CA PHE A 87 -3.42 -10.41 -8.60
C PHE A 87 -3.68 -11.42 -7.46
N ALA A 88 -4.53 -11.12 -6.48
CA ALA A 88 -4.66 -11.90 -5.23
C ALA A 88 -5.35 -13.27 -5.39
N GLY A 89 -6.25 -13.42 -6.37
CA GLY A 89 -6.95 -14.68 -6.63
C GLY A 89 -8.08 -15.04 -5.65
N VAL A 90 -8.45 -14.16 -4.71
CA VAL A 90 -9.44 -14.44 -3.64
C VAL A 90 -10.84 -13.83 -3.87
N GLY A 91 -10.96 -12.84 -4.76
CA GLY A 91 -12.16 -12.00 -4.92
C GLY A 91 -13.51 -12.70 -5.00
N VAL A 92 -13.75 -13.45 -6.08
CA VAL A 92 -15.03 -14.15 -6.28
C VAL A 92 -15.32 -15.20 -5.19
N LYS A 93 -14.28 -15.68 -4.48
CA LYS A 93 -14.44 -16.70 -3.44
C LYS A 93 -15.12 -16.09 -2.21
N LEU A 94 -14.91 -14.80 -1.95
CA LEU A 94 -15.62 -14.09 -0.88
C LEU A 94 -17.15 -14.07 -1.10
N ALA A 95 -17.61 -14.16 -2.35
CA ALA A 95 -19.03 -14.25 -2.65
C ALA A 95 -19.66 -15.56 -2.11
N LEU A 96 -18.89 -16.64 -1.94
CA LEU A 96 -19.39 -17.92 -1.42
C LEU A 96 -19.93 -17.83 0.01
N LEU A 97 -19.51 -16.82 0.78
CA LEU A 97 -19.99 -16.59 2.15
C LEU A 97 -21.38 -15.92 2.20
N VAL A 98 -21.80 -15.25 1.13
CA VAL A 98 -23.09 -14.52 1.05
C VAL A 98 -24.06 -15.12 0.04
N ALA A 99 -23.60 -16.08 -0.77
CA ALA A 99 -24.34 -16.63 -1.89
C ALA A 99 -24.86 -18.04 -1.63
N GLU A 100 -26.10 -18.30 -2.04
CA GLU A 100 -26.62 -19.67 -2.24
C GLU A 100 -25.79 -20.41 -3.30
N LYS A 101 -25.41 -19.69 -4.34
CA LYS A 101 -24.54 -20.17 -5.41
C LYS A 101 -23.96 -19.01 -6.20
N VAL A 102 -22.82 -19.26 -6.81
CA VAL A 102 -22.20 -18.37 -7.78
C VAL A 102 -22.15 -19.10 -9.13
N VAL A 103 -22.39 -18.39 -10.21
CA VAL A 103 -22.27 -18.88 -11.59
C VAL A 103 -21.23 -18.04 -12.29
N THR A 104 -20.24 -18.68 -12.88
CA THR A 104 -19.21 -18.03 -13.69
C THR A 104 -19.34 -18.52 -15.12
N GLU A 105 -19.79 -17.65 -16.02
CA GLU A 105 -19.81 -17.86 -17.46
C GLU A 105 -18.60 -17.16 -18.07
N THR A 106 -17.91 -17.82 -18.98
CA THR A 106 -16.78 -17.22 -19.70
C THR A 106 -16.81 -17.60 -21.17
N LYS A 107 -16.40 -16.65 -22.01
CA LYS A 107 -16.32 -16.82 -23.45
C LYS A 107 -14.97 -16.32 -23.95
N ARG A 108 -14.30 -17.15 -24.73
CA ARG A 108 -13.04 -16.81 -25.43
C ARG A 108 -13.02 -17.51 -26.77
N GLY A 109 -13.30 -16.77 -27.85
CA GLY A 109 -13.45 -17.32 -29.18
C GLY A 109 -14.57 -18.37 -29.24
N SER A 110 -14.23 -19.61 -29.62
CA SER A 110 -15.17 -20.74 -29.66
C SER A 110 -15.42 -21.40 -28.30
N PHE A 111 -14.59 -21.11 -27.28
CA PHE A 111 -14.78 -21.65 -25.95
C PHE A 111 -15.81 -20.82 -25.19
N HIS A 112 -17.00 -21.36 -24.96
CA HIS A 112 -18.05 -20.74 -24.16
C HIS A 112 -18.57 -21.76 -23.16
N LYS A 113 -18.27 -21.55 -21.88
CA LYS A 113 -18.64 -22.48 -20.80
C LYS A 113 -19.03 -21.71 -19.56
N ALA A 114 -19.85 -22.35 -18.73
CA ALA A 114 -20.22 -21.85 -17.43
C ALA A 114 -19.99 -22.92 -16.36
N THR A 115 -19.71 -22.45 -15.16
CA THR A 115 -19.55 -23.27 -13.95
C THR A 115 -20.41 -22.72 -12.84
N GLN A 116 -21.02 -23.60 -12.06
CA GLN A 116 -21.75 -23.26 -10.85
C GLN A 116 -20.99 -23.82 -9.65
N TRP A 117 -20.89 -23.04 -8.58
CA TRP A 117 -20.24 -23.46 -7.34
C TRP A 117 -20.91 -22.82 -6.14
N ARG A 118 -20.85 -23.52 -5.01
CA ARG A 118 -21.49 -23.14 -3.75
C ARG A 118 -20.66 -23.64 -2.57
N LEU A 119 -20.78 -22.98 -1.42
CA LEU A 119 -20.17 -23.48 -0.19
C LEU A 119 -21.05 -24.60 0.39
N GLU A 120 -20.55 -25.84 0.39
CA GLU A 120 -21.26 -27.02 0.92
C GLU A 120 -20.65 -27.41 2.28
N GLY A 121 -21.06 -26.67 3.30
CA GLY A 121 -20.56 -26.81 4.67
C GLY A 121 -19.22 -26.12 4.90
N VAL A 122 -18.51 -26.56 5.94
CA VAL A 122 -17.35 -25.83 6.48
C VAL A 122 -16.06 -26.09 5.70
N GLN A 123 -15.96 -27.23 5.00
CA GLN A 123 -14.69 -27.71 4.44
C GLN A 123 -14.65 -27.74 2.90
N ARG A 124 -15.78 -27.56 2.19
CA ARG A 124 -15.85 -27.83 0.75
C ARG A 124 -16.73 -26.83 0.01
N ALA A 125 -16.32 -26.47 -1.20
CA ALA A 125 -17.13 -25.72 -2.15
C ALA A 125 -17.11 -26.43 -3.52
N PRO A 126 -17.96 -27.46 -3.73
CA PRO A 126 -17.98 -28.18 -4.99
C PRO A 126 -18.42 -27.25 -6.14
N TRP A 127 -17.91 -27.55 -7.33
CA TRP A 127 -18.25 -26.85 -8.56
C TRP A 127 -18.50 -27.85 -9.69
N GLU A 128 -19.38 -27.48 -10.61
CA GLU A 128 -19.77 -28.29 -11.77
C GLU A 128 -19.95 -27.42 -13.01
N TYR A 129 -19.86 -28.03 -14.19
CA TYR A 129 -20.21 -27.35 -15.44
C TYR A 129 -21.72 -27.24 -15.58
N VAL A 130 -22.18 -26.06 -16.02
CA VAL A 130 -23.58 -25.79 -16.35
C VAL A 130 -23.67 -25.16 -17.74
N GLU A 131 -24.88 -25.17 -18.32
CA GLU A 131 -25.11 -24.49 -19.58
C GLU A 131 -24.98 -22.96 -19.41
N PRO A 132 -24.27 -22.26 -20.33
CA PRO A 132 -24.16 -20.82 -20.28
C PRO A 132 -25.51 -20.11 -20.44
N ASN A 133 -25.75 -19.08 -19.62
CA ASN A 133 -26.93 -18.23 -19.71
C ASN A 133 -26.82 -17.18 -20.84
N LYS A 134 -25.69 -17.18 -21.57
CA LYS A 134 -25.40 -16.28 -22.68
C LYS A 134 -25.41 -14.80 -22.26
N MET A 135 -24.99 -14.54 -21.02
CA MET A 135 -24.82 -13.17 -20.53
C MET A 135 -23.66 -12.45 -21.22
N VAL A 136 -22.64 -13.19 -21.67
CA VAL A 136 -21.53 -12.62 -22.42
C VAL A 136 -21.93 -12.44 -23.89
N GLY A 137 -22.50 -11.28 -24.21
CA GLY A 137 -22.94 -10.92 -25.56
C GLY A 137 -21.81 -10.65 -26.56
N SER A 138 -20.61 -10.34 -26.08
CA SER A 138 -19.42 -10.08 -26.89
C SER A 138 -18.76 -11.36 -27.43
N ALA A 139 -17.73 -11.20 -28.27
CA ALA A 139 -16.91 -12.31 -28.74
C ALA A 139 -16.12 -12.98 -27.59
N ASN A 140 -15.66 -12.18 -26.62
CA ASN A 140 -14.95 -12.61 -25.44
C ASN A 140 -15.47 -11.87 -24.20
N GLY A 141 -15.35 -12.47 -23.02
CA GLY A 141 -15.72 -11.84 -21.76
C GLY A 141 -15.96 -12.85 -20.64
N THR A 142 -16.29 -12.33 -19.46
CA THR A 142 -16.69 -13.14 -18.31
C THR A 142 -17.93 -12.52 -17.67
N ALA A 143 -18.87 -13.37 -17.25
CA ALA A 143 -20.03 -12.98 -16.47
C ALA A 143 -20.01 -13.77 -15.16
N ILE A 144 -20.14 -13.06 -14.05
CA ILE A 144 -20.20 -13.65 -12.71
C ILE A 144 -21.54 -13.25 -12.11
N SER A 145 -22.38 -14.25 -11.86
CA SER A 145 -23.69 -14.07 -11.23
C SER A 145 -23.67 -14.66 -9.83
N ILE A 146 -24.02 -13.85 -8.84
CA ILE A 146 -24.05 -14.18 -7.42
C ILE A 146 -25.52 -14.24 -7.02
N VAL A 147 -26.03 -15.44 -6.72
CA VAL A 147 -27.37 -15.65 -6.19
C VAL A 147 -27.29 -15.62 -4.67
N LEU A 148 -27.86 -14.60 -4.06
CA LEU A 148 -27.68 -14.27 -2.64
C LEU A 148 -28.67 -15.05 -1.76
N HIS A 149 -28.26 -15.34 -0.51
CA HIS A 149 -29.15 -15.98 0.47
C HIS A 149 -30.39 -15.16 0.80
N ASN A 150 -30.22 -13.84 0.87
CA ASN A 150 -31.27 -12.90 1.24
C ASN A 150 -31.43 -11.82 0.17
N ASN A 151 -32.62 -11.24 0.14
CA ASN A 151 -32.97 -10.12 -0.74
C ASN A 151 -32.63 -8.74 -0.13
N ASN A 152 -32.09 -8.71 1.09
CA ASN A 152 -31.74 -7.48 1.81
C ASN A 152 -30.27 -7.08 1.66
N SER A 153 -29.47 -7.86 0.93
CA SER A 153 -28.06 -7.57 0.71
C SER A 153 -27.85 -6.26 -0.05
N GLU A 154 -26.86 -5.48 0.38
CA GLU A 154 -26.44 -4.24 -0.29
C GLU A 154 -26.00 -4.47 -1.75
N LEU A 155 -25.55 -5.68 -2.09
CA LEU A 155 -25.18 -6.06 -3.47
C LEU A 155 -26.35 -5.99 -4.47
N LEU A 156 -27.60 -5.96 -3.99
CA LEU A 156 -28.79 -5.80 -4.83
C LEU A 156 -29.18 -4.33 -5.02
N LYS A 157 -28.50 -3.39 -4.36
CA LYS A 157 -28.82 -1.96 -4.44
C LYS A 157 -27.89 -1.25 -5.42
N ASP A 158 -28.48 -0.65 -6.44
CA ASP A 158 -27.75 0.10 -7.48
C ASP A 158 -26.90 1.22 -6.87
N SER A 159 -27.48 1.97 -5.92
CA SER A 159 -26.80 3.06 -5.24
C SER A 159 -25.54 2.61 -4.49
N PHE A 160 -25.56 1.41 -3.91
CA PHE A 160 -24.40 0.84 -3.21
C PHE A 160 -23.28 0.51 -4.20
N ILE A 161 -23.62 -0.09 -5.34
CA ILE A 161 -22.65 -0.39 -6.40
C ILE A 161 -22.03 0.90 -6.96
N GLU A 162 -22.85 1.92 -7.23
CA GLU A 162 -22.37 3.22 -7.69
C GLU A 162 -21.47 3.89 -6.66
N GLN A 163 -21.84 3.89 -5.38
CA GLN A 163 -21.00 4.41 -4.30
C GLN A 163 -19.65 3.69 -4.22
N ALA A 164 -19.63 2.35 -4.31
CA ALA A 164 -18.39 1.59 -4.34
C ALA A 164 -17.51 1.94 -5.56
N LEU A 165 -18.12 2.16 -6.73
CA LEU A 165 -17.41 2.62 -7.93
C LEU A 165 -16.78 4.01 -7.74
N HIS A 166 -17.52 4.95 -7.14
CA HIS A 166 -17.03 6.29 -6.85
C HIS A 166 -15.91 6.31 -5.82
N ALA A 167 -16.06 5.54 -4.73
CA ALA A 167 -15.08 5.48 -3.67
C ALA A 167 -13.77 4.83 -4.12
N HIS A 168 -13.84 3.73 -4.88
CA HIS A 168 -12.67 2.91 -5.20
C HIS A 168 -12.09 3.11 -6.57
N PHE A 169 -12.87 3.58 -7.55
CA PHE A 169 -12.46 3.65 -8.96
C PHE A 169 -12.63 5.04 -9.57
N TYR A 170 -12.62 6.08 -8.74
CA TYR A 170 -12.64 7.48 -9.19
C TYR A 170 -11.66 7.76 -10.35
N PRO A 171 -10.37 7.36 -10.31
CA PRO A 171 -9.45 7.65 -11.41
C PRO A 171 -9.84 7.01 -12.74
N VAL A 172 -10.60 5.92 -12.73
CA VAL A 172 -11.09 5.26 -13.95
C VAL A 172 -12.27 6.04 -14.54
N LEU A 173 -13.10 6.65 -13.70
CA LEU A 173 -14.23 7.47 -14.09
C LEU A 173 -13.81 8.86 -14.59
N ASP A 174 -12.71 9.39 -14.05
CA ASP A 174 -12.20 10.70 -14.41
C ASP A 174 -11.40 10.72 -15.72
N LYS A 175 -11.76 11.64 -16.62
CA LYS A 175 -11.14 11.75 -17.95
C LYS A 175 -9.69 12.20 -17.88
N GLU A 176 -9.31 13.07 -16.94
CA GLU A 176 -7.94 13.55 -16.83
C GLU A 176 -7.00 12.40 -16.42
N PHE A 177 -7.41 11.57 -15.46
CA PHE A 177 -6.69 10.35 -15.09
C PHE A 177 -6.63 9.34 -16.23
N MET A 178 -7.77 9.10 -16.89
CA MET A 178 -7.83 8.21 -18.04
C MET A 178 -6.83 8.64 -19.14
N ASP A 179 -6.88 9.90 -19.56
CA ASP A 179 -6.13 10.38 -20.72
C ASP A 179 -4.64 10.60 -20.43
N ARG A 180 -4.26 10.97 -19.20
CA ARG A 180 -2.87 11.34 -18.89
C ARG A 180 -2.03 10.17 -18.42
N ILE A 181 -2.60 9.21 -17.69
CA ILE A 181 -1.83 8.11 -17.10
C ILE A 181 -2.43 6.71 -17.33
N LEU A 182 -3.74 6.53 -17.20
CA LEU A 182 -4.32 5.20 -17.29
C LEU A 182 -4.43 4.67 -18.72
N ARG A 183 -4.48 5.52 -19.76
CA ARG A 183 -4.50 5.10 -21.18
C ARG A 183 -3.33 4.19 -21.57
N TYR A 184 -2.21 4.28 -20.87
CA TYR A 184 -1.03 3.43 -21.11
C TYR A 184 -1.24 2.01 -20.58
N VAL A 185 -2.19 1.84 -19.66
CA VAL A 185 -2.62 0.56 -19.07
C VAL A 185 -3.89 0.08 -19.79
N TYR A 186 -4.93 0.91 -19.79
CA TYR A 186 -6.24 0.62 -20.37
C TYR A 186 -6.37 1.29 -21.74
N LYS A 187 -5.77 0.68 -22.76
CA LYS A 187 -5.68 1.25 -24.13
C LYS A 187 -7.03 1.56 -24.79
N LYS A 188 -8.09 0.84 -24.41
CA LYS A 188 -9.45 1.02 -24.95
C LYS A 188 -10.30 1.99 -24.11
N GLY A 189 -9.75 2.53 -23.01
CA GLY A 189 -10.54 3.13 -21.94
C GLY A 189 -11.37 2.08 -21.19
N VAL A 190 -12.08 2.52 -20.15
CA VAL A 190 -12.98 1.68 -19.36
C VAL A 190 -14.26 2.46 -19.06
N ALA A 191 -15.40 1.80 -19.17
CA ALA A 191 -16.71 2.34 -18.80
C ALA A 191 -17.44 1.38 -17.87
N PHE A 192 -18.09 1.93 -16.84
CA PHE A 192 -18.93 1.20 -15.91
C PHE A 192 -20.41 1.45 -16.21
N PHE A 193 -21.23 0.41 -16.03
CA PHE A 193 -22.68 0.50 -16.15
C PHE A 193 -23.35 -0.22 -14.98
N VAL A 194 -24.45 0.32 -14.47
CA VAL A 194 -25.33 -0.30 -13.47
C VAL A 194 -26.75 -0.30 -14.04
N ASN A 195 -27.33 -1.48 -14.24
CA ASN A 195 -28.65 -1.66 -14.88
C ASN A 195 -28.80 -0.84 -16.18
N ASP A 196 -27.81 -1.00 -17.08
CA ASP A 196 -27.67 -0.30 -18.37
C ASP A 196 -27.49 1.23 -18.30
N ARG A 197 -27.43 1.82 -17.11
CA ARG A 197 -27.08 3.22 -16.93
C ARG A 197 -25.58 3.36 -16.81
N LYS A 198 -24.99 4.20 -17.66
CA LYS A 198 -23.55 4.49 -17.59
C LYS A 198 -23.27 5.28 -16.31
N VAL A 199 -22.35 4.79 -15.50
CA VAL A 199 -21.89 5.50 -14.30
C VAL A 199 -21.00 6.66 -14.75
N ALA A 200 -21.42 7.87 -14.43
CA ALA A 200 -20.67 9.10 -14.64
C ALA A 200 -20.14 9.60 -13.30
N LEU A 201 -19.06 10.39 -13.29
CA LEU A 201 -18.64 11.09 -12.08
C LEU A 201 -19.82 11.87 -11.50
N LEU A 202 -20.01 11.78 -10.19
CA LEU A 202 -20.96 12.62 -9.47
C LEU A 202 -20.62 14.08 -9.76
N GLU A 203 -21.64 14.89 -10.07
CA GLU A 203 -21.51 16.34 -10.06
C GLU A 203 -21.33 16.78 -8.61
N THR A 204 -20.11 16.71 -8.09
CA THR A 204 -19.78 17.33 -6.81
C THR A 204 -19.88 18.84 -6.94
N GLU A 205 -20.20 19.50 -5.83
CA GLU A 205 -20.07 20.95 -5.74
C GLU A 205 -18.70 21.37 -6.25
N LYS A 206 -18.69 22.40 -7.09
CA LYS A 206 -17.44 22.88 -7.67
C LYS A 206 -16.52 23.31 -6.52
N PRO A 207 -15.29 22.78 -6.45
CA PRO A 207 -14.35 23.21 -5.43
C PRO A 207 -14.10 24.71 -5.58
N SER A 208 -13.96 25.41 -4.45
CA SER A 208 -13.58 26.82 -4.45
C SER A 208 -12.18 27.00 -5.04
N GLN A 209 -11.29 26.02 -4.83
CA GLN A 209 -9.96 25.98 -5.44
C GLN A 209 -9.61 24.54 -5.85
N ARG A 210 -9.12 24.35 -7.08
CA ARG A 210 -8.59 23.08 -7.59
C ARG A 210 -7.17 23.25 -8.11
N LYS A 211 -6.27 22.35 -7.72
CA LYS A 211 -4.90 22.29 -8.23
C LYS A 211 -4.53 20.87 -8.65
N SER A 212 -4.41 20.67 -9.97
CA SER A 212 -3.83 19.45 -10.55
C SER A 212 -2.30 19.53 -10.56
N PHE A 213 -1.64 18.41 -10.32
CA PHE A 213 -0.19 18.30 -10.24
C PHE A 213 0.35 17.00 -10.85
N LEU A 214 1.65 17.00 -11.15
CA LEU A 214 2.38 15.84 -11.65
C LEU A 214 3.42 15.40 -10.62
N VAL A 215 3.43 14.11 -10.30
CA VAL A 215 4.47 13.51 -9.46
C VAL A 215 5.66 13.15 -10.34
N LYS A 216 6.83 13.72 -10.05
CA LYS A 216 8.08 13.44 -10.76
C LYS A 216 9.11 12.87 -9.78
N LEU A 217 9.87 11.87 -10.23
CA LEU A 217 10.97 11.30 -9.43
C LEU A 217 12.32 11.57 -10.10
N GLY A 218 13.21 12.26 -9.37
CA GLY A 218 14.59 12.58 -9.81
C GLY A 218 14.74 13.92 -10.53
N LYS A 219 15.99 14.41 -10.67
CA LYS A 219 16.34 15.78 -11.13
C LYS A 219 15.90 16.13 -12.58
N ARG A 220 15.57 15.13 -13.42
CA ARG A 220 15.01 15.28 -14.77
C ARG A 220 13.82 14.33 -15.01
N GLY A 221 13.13 13.95 -13.94
CA GLY A 221 12.21 12.81 -13.92
C GLY A 221 11.01 12.93 -14.87
N ARG A 222 10.75 11.85 -15.61
CA ARG A 222 9.45 11.58 -16.26
C ARG A 222 8.35 11.60 -15.18
N ALA A 223 7.17 12.13 -15.52
CA ALA A 223 6.02 12.05 -14.62
C ALA A 223 5.69 10.58 -14.36
N VAL A 224 5.69 10.20 -13.09
CA VAL A 224 5.38 8.83 -12.62
C VAL A 224 3.95 8.72 -12.09
N GLY A 225 3.33 9.86 -11.79
CA GLY A 225 1.97 9.93 -11.28
C GLY A 225 1.35 11.28 -11.60
N ILE A 226 0.04 11.34 -11.47
CA ILE A 226 -0.74 12.59 -11.55
C ILE A 226 -1.67 12.65 -10.35
N GLY A 227 -2.03 13.84 -9.92
CA GLY A 227 -3.03 14.00 -8.86
C GLY A 227 -3.66 15.37 -8.89
N PHE A 228 -4.64 15.57 -8.02
CA PHE A 228 -5.17 16.90 -7.71
C PHE A 228 -5.44 17.03 -6.21
N LEU A 229 -5.54 18.28 -5.78
CA LEU A 229 -6.07 18.66 -4.49
C LEU A 229 -7.13 19.74 -4.69
N ASP A 230 -8.26 19.53 -4.04
CA ASP A 230 -9.43 20.38 -4.06
C ASP A 230 -9.73 20.91 -2.66
N ARG A 231 -10.11 22.17 -2.61
CA ARG A 231 -10.65 22.84 -1.44
C ARG A 231 -12.11 23.18 -1.69
N HIS A 232 -12.94 22.91 -0.70
CA HIS A 232 -14.35 23.26 -0.64
C HIS A 232 -14.58 24.32 0.44
N GLU A 233 -15.69 25.04 0.33
CA GLU A 233 -16.12 25.99 1.38
C GLU A 233 -16.80 25.25 2.54
N GLU A 234 -17.59 24.23 2.22
CA GLU A 234 -18.29 23.40 3.18
C GLU A 234 -17.47 22.17 3.62
N GLU A 235 -17.83 21.59 4.77
CA GLU A 235 -17.22 20.34 5.22
C GLU A 235 -17.66 19.18 4.31
N LEU A 236 -16.69 18.41 3.85
CA LEU A 236 -16.96 17.22 3.04
C LEU A 236 -17.45 16.05 3.91
N PRO A 237 -18.14 15.05 3.34
CA PRO A 237 -18.37 13.76 3.98
C PRO A 237 -17.07 13.06 4.40
N GLU A 238 -17.09 12.29 5.49
CA GLU A 238 -15.88 11.66 6.06
C GLU A 238 -15.10 10.77 5.08
N ASP A 239 -15.81 10.03 4.25
CA ASP A 239 -15.28 9.14 3.21
C ASP A 239 -14.62 9.88 2.04
N GLN A 240 -14.84 11.19 1.91
CA GLN A 240 -14.26 12.05 0.89
C GLN A 240 -13.10 12.92 1.42
N ARG A 241 -12.93 13.04 2.73
CA ARG A 241 -11.91 13.89 3.35
C ARG A 241 -10.50 13.37 3.12
N GLY A 242 -9.58 14.29 2.87
CA GLY A 242 -8.15 14.03 2.78
C GLY A 242 -7.69 13.49 1.42
N MET A 243 -6.41 13.11 1.39
CA MET A 243 -5.73 12.69 0.18
C MET A 243 -5.89 11.18 -0.04
N ALA A 244 -6.33 10.76 -1.22
CA ALA A 244 -6.35 9.36 -1.63
C ALA A 244 -5.12 8.99 -2.46
N ILE A 245 -4.60 7.79 -2.27
CA ILE A 245 -3.58 7.19 -3.16
C ILE A 245 -4.19 6.04 -3.93
N SER A 246 -3.96 6.05 -5.23
CA SER A 246 -4.50 5.08 -6.18
C SER A 246 -3.42 4.50 -7.08
N THR A 247 -3.66 3.27 -7.55
CA THR A 247 -2.80 2.59 -8.51
C THR A 247 -3.63 1.71 -9.43
N TYR A 248 -3.34 1.77 -10.73
CA TYR A 248 -4.14 1.17 -11.78
C TYR A 248 -5.63 1.57 -11.70
N GLY A 249 -5.89 2.76 -11.18
CA GLY A 249 -7.22 3.31 -11.01
C GLY A 249 -8.01 2.78 -9.81
N LYS A 250 -7.44 1.89 -8.99
CA LYS A 250 -8.02 1.52 -7.69
C LYS A 250 -7.46 2.42 -6.59
N VAL A 251 -8.32 3.04 -5.79
CA VAL A 251 -7.97 3.70 -4.53
C VAL A 251 -7.57 2.65 -3.51
N ILE A 252 -6.38 2.84 -2.92
CA ILE A 252 -5.79 1.91 -1.94
C ILE A 252 -6.08 2.37 -0.53
N LYS A 253 -5.81 3.64 -0.24
CA LYS A 253 -6.13 4.27 1.04
C LYS A 253 -6.34 5.77 0.90
N ARG A 254 -7.05 6.34 1.85
CA ARG A 254 -7.37 7.77 1.95
C ARG A 254 -7.03 8.28 3.34
N GLY A 255 -6.66 9.56 3.42
CA GLY A 255 -6.40 10.27 4.67
C GLY A 255 -5.15 11.14 4.58
N TRP A 256 -4.88 11.86 5.65
CA TRP A 256 -3.72 12.76 5.75
C TRP A 256 -2.47 12.05 6.30
N ASP A 257 -2.67 11.07 7.19
CA ASP A 257 -1.62 10.34 7.90
C ASP A 257 -0.61 9.67 6.97
N TRP A 258 -1.07 9.13 5.85
CA TRP A 258 -0.19 8.42 4.93
C TRP A 258 0.71 9.35 4.13
N VAL A 259 0.25 10.59 3.86
CA VAL A 259 1.08 11.63 3.24
C VAL A 259 2.03 12.21 4.28
N GLY A 260 1.57 12.36 5.53
CA GLY A 260 2.34 12.95 6.62
C GLY A 260 2.26 14.48 6.64
N VAL A 261 1.09 15.03 6.29
CA VAL A 261 0.83 16.47 6.32
C VAL A 261 -0.47 16.71 7.08
N THR A 262 -0.55 17.81 7.84
CA THR A 262 -1.74 18.17 8.60
C THR A 262 -2.22 19.55 8.17
N PRO A 263 -3.22 19.64 7.28
CA PRO A 263 -3.80 20.91 6.88
C PRO A 263 -4.52 21.60 8.05
N ARG A 264 -4.73 22.92 7.92
CA ARG A 264 -5.50 23.70 8.90
C ARG A 264 -6.97 23.28 8.96
N ASN A 265 -7.63 23.13 7.81
CA ASN A 265 -9.02 22.67 7.70
C ASN A 265 -9.10 21.33 6.96
N PRO A 266 -8.72 20.21 7.60
CA PRO A 266 -8.63 18.91 6.94
C PRO A 266 -9.99 18.37 6.46
N ARG A 267 -11.11 18.90 6.98
CA ARG A 267 -12.48 18.48 6.64
C ARG A 267 -13.01 19.08 5.34
N CYS A 268 -12.41 20.16 4.84
CA CYS A 268 -12.83 20.87 3.64
C CYS A 268 -11.96 20.53 2.42
N LEU A 269 -11.06 19.55 2.55
CA LEU A 269 -10.07 19.22 1.54
C LEU A 269 -10.24 17.77 1.09
N THR A 270 -10.16 17.57 -0.23
CA THR A 270 -10.11 16.24 -0.84
C THR A 270 -9.05 16.22 -1.94
N GLY A 271 -8.45 15.07 -2.16
CA GLY A 271 -7.54 14.91 -3.28
C GLY A 271 -7.34 13.46 -3.62
N ILE A 272 -6.75 13.22 -4.78
CA ILE A 272 -6.36 11.88 -5.22
C ILE A 272 -5.10 11.95 -6.06
N VAL A 273 -4.23 10.96 -5.89
CA VAL A 273 -3.04 10.77 -6.71
C VAL A 273 -2.98 9.34 -7.23
N GLU A 274 -2.72 9.18 -8.52
CA GLU A 274 -2.62 7.91 -9.23
C GLU A 274 -1.15 7.64 -9.58
N ILE A 275 -0.63 6.50 -9.13
CA ILE A 275 0.75 6.08 -9.31
C ILE A 275 0.80 4.57 -9.63
N PRO A 276 0.73 4.18 -10.91
CA PRO A 276 0.67 2.79 -11.33
C PRO A 276 1.81 1.91 -10.78
N GLN A 277 3.02 2.47 -10.62
CA GLN A 277 4.19 1.72 -10.14
C GLN A 277 4.07 1.25 -8.68
N LEU A 278 3.17 1.82 -7.88
CA LEU A 278 2.97 1.37 -6.49
C LEU A 278 2.22 0.03 -6.40
N SER A 279 1.65 -0.45 -7.51
CA SER A 279 1.03 -1.78 -7.60
C SER A 279 1.96 -2.94 -7.23
N GLU A 280 3.28 -2.78 -7.44
CA GLU A 280 4.29 -3.80 -7.12
C GLU A 280 4.40 -4.10 -5.62
N ILE A 281 3.98 -3.16 -4.76
CA ILE A 281 4.19 -3.23 -3.32
C ILE A 281 2.87 -3.26 -2.55
N LEU A 282 1.77 -3.66 -3.19
CA LEU A 282 0.46 -3.80 -2.54
C LEU A 282 0.37 -5.04 -1.65
N THR A 283 -0.38 -4.91 -0.55
CA THR A 283 -0.88 -6.05 0.22
C THR A 283 -1.89 -6.87 -0.60
N THR A 284 -2.16 -8.12 -0.17
CA THR A 284 -3.05 -9.04 -0.90
C THR A 284 -4.49 -8.51 -0.99
N ASN A 285 -5.00 -7.87 0.06
CA ASN A 285 -6.31 -7.20 0.09
C ASN A 285 -6.36 -5.86 -0.68
N LYS A 286 -5.20 -5.38 -1.19
CA LYS A 286 -5.04 -4.10 -1.92
C LYS A 286 -5.60 -2.88 -1.18
N ALA A 287 -5.49 -2.90 0.14
CA ALA A 287 -5.90 -1.81 1.03
C ALA A 287 -4.70 -1.09 1.67
N ASP A 288 -3.48 -1.62 1.53
CA ASP A 288 -2.26 -0.94 1.99
C ASP A 288 -1.03 -1.42 1.20
N PHE A 289 0.14 -0.98 1.62
CA PHE A 289 1.43 -1.34 1.07
C PHE A 289 2.21 -2.28 1.99
N LEU A 290 3.04 -3.14 1.40
CA LEU A 290 3.89 -4.10 2.11
C LEU A 290 4.94 -3.36 2.96
N LYS A 291 5.21 -3.92 4.15
CA LYS A 291 6.09 -3.33 5.16
C LYS A 291 7.52 -3.91 5.13
N ASP A 292 7.87 -4.72 4.13
CA ASP A 292 9.26 -5.18 3.98
C ASP A 292 10.18 -4.03 3.56
N LEU A 293 11.48 -4.17 3.84
CA LEU A 293 12.48 -3.11 3.61
C LEU A 293 12.53 -2.58 2.17
N LYS A 294 12.31 -3.44 1.16
CA LYS A 294 12.34 -3.00 -0.25
C LYS A 294 11.08 -2.20 -0.58
N SER A 295 9.92 -2.70 -0.15
CA SER A 295 8.63 -2.06 -0.36
C SER A 295 8.53 -0.71 0.36
N LEU A 296 8.96 -0.63 1.62
CA LEU A 296 9.00 0.62 2.39
C LEU A 296 9.88 1.68 1.73
N LYS A 297 11.08 1.31 1.27
CA LYS A 297 11.96 2.25 0.55
C LYS A 297 11.29 2.82 -0.70
N LYS A 298 10.56 1.98 -1.44
CA LYS A 298 9.79 2.43 -2.60
C LYS A 298 8.66 3.36 -2.16
N TYR A 299 7.83 2.94 -1.21
CA TYR A 299 6.72 3.71 -0.68
C TYR A 299 7.15 5.12 -0.22
N TYR A 300 8.15 5.22 0.66
CA TYR A 300 8.62 6.50 1.20
C TYR A 300 9.22 7.42 0.14
N ARG A 301 9.87 6.85 -0.89
CA ARG A 301 10.36 7.64 -2.02
C ARG A 301 9.22 8.35 -2.76
N TYR A 302 8.10 7.67 -3.00
CA TYR A 302 6.93 8.28 -3.63
C TYR A 302 6.21 9.22 -2.66
N ARG A 303 6.01 8.81 -1.40
CA ARG A 303 5.41 9.64 -0.35
C ARG A 303 6.10 11.00 -0.24
N LYS A 304 7.42 11.04 -0.12
CA LYS A 304 8.20 12.28 -0.01
C LYS A 304 8.01 13.21 -1.22
N ALA A 305 7.95 12.64 -2.43
CA ALA A 305 7.71 13.42 -3.64
C ALA A 305 6.30 14.03 -3.65
N ILE A 306 5.29 13.27 -3.23
CA ILE A 306 3.90 13.74 -3.12
C ILE A 306 3.78 14.80 -2.03
N GLN A 307 4.33 14.53 -0.85
CA GLN A 307 4.32 15.42 0.32
C GLN A 307 4.82 16.82 -0.05
N SER A 308 5.99 16.94 -0.67
CA SER A 308 6.55 18.24 -1.07
C SER A 308 5.65 19.04 -2.02
N ILE A 309 4.89 18.35 -2.88
CA ILE A 309 3.96 19.00 -3.81
C ILE A 309 2.69 19.42 -3.06
N VAL A 310 2.16 18.54 -2.22
CA VAL A 310 0.94 18.80 -1.44
C VAL A 310 1.16 19.96 -0.46
N GLU A 311 2.29 20.01 0.24
CA GLU A 311 2.63 21.13 1.13
C GLU A 311 2.65 22.47 0.39
N SER A 312 3.25 22.51 -0.81
CA SER A 312 3.24 23.72 -1.66
C SER A 312 1.81 24.13 -2.05
N ILE A 313 0.94 23.18 -2.39
CA ILE A 313 -0.45 23.48 -2.75
C ILE A 313 -1.23 23.96 -1.51
N LEU A 314 -1.02 23.35 -0.35
CA LEU A 314 -1.64 23.77 0.91
C LEU A 314 -1.20 25.20 1.30
N GLN A 315 0.05 25.58 1.02
CA GLN A 315 0.51 26.97 1.17
C GLN A 315 -0.23 27.93 0.23
N GLU A 316 -0.37 27.56 -1.05
CA GLU A 316 -1.16 28.35 -2.01
C GLU A 316 -2.63 28.47 -1.59
N PHE A 317 -3.20 27.44 -0.98
CA PHE A 317 -4.57 27.45 -0.46
C PHE A 317 -4.68 28.20 0.87
N GLY A 318 -3.59 28.60 1.52
CA GLY A 318 -3.63 29.18 2.87
C GLY A 318 -4.06 28.18 3.95
N GLU A 319 -3.90 26.89 3.68
CA GLU A 319 -4.25 25.75 4.53
C GLU A 319 -3.04 25.19 5.28
N THR A 320 -1.94 25.95 5.36
CA THR A 320 -0.76 25.58 6.15
C THR A 320 -1.03 25.84 7.62
N ASN A 321 -0.68 24.88 8.48
CA ASN A 321 -0.62 25.14 9.91
C ASN A 321 0.57 26.06 10.21
N ILE A 322 0.30 27.18 10.89
CA ILE A 322 1.33 28.12 11.38
C ILE A 322 2.19 27.47 12.48
N PHE A 323 1.77 26.31 13.00
CA PHE A 323 2.46 25.58 14.08
C PHE A 323 3.56 24.62 13.63
N LEU A 324 3.82 24.46 12.33
CA LEU A 324 5.09 23.88 11.87
C LEU A 324 6.13 24.99 11.80
N GLN A 325 6.45 25.61 12.93
CA GLN A 325 7.74 26.26 13.04
C GLN A 325 8.79 25.15 12.91
N GLU A 326 9.70 25.27 11.94
CA GLU A 326 11.02 24.65 12.11
C GLU A 326 11.49 25.03 13.52
N PRO A 327 11.97 24.09 14.35
CA PRO A 327 12.33 24.41 15.72
C PRO A 327 13.33 25.58 15.68
N GLU A 328 12.96 26.73 16.27
CA GLU A 328 13.87 27.86 16.48
C GLU A 328 15.09 27.45 17.31
N LYS A 329 15.02 26.28 17.98
CA LYS A 329 16.10 25.66 18.74
C LYS A 329 16.94 24.74 17.84
N ASN A 330 18.25 24.99 17.80
CA ASN A 330 19.21 24.13 17.13
C ASN A 330 19.37 22.81 17.90
N LEU A 331 18.57 21.79 17.56
CA LEU A 331 18.54 20.48 18.24
C LEU A 331 19.65 19.52 17.77
N LYS A 332 20.41 19.92 16.74
CA LYS A 332 21.50 19.11 16.17
C LYS A 332 22.57 18.66 17.19
N PRO A 333 22.92 19.43 18.23
CA PRO A 333 23.81 18.95 19.28
C PRO A 333 23.18 17.79 20.06
N LEU A 334 21.92 17.94 20.47
CA LEU A 334 21.19 16.93 21.23
C LEU A 334 20.93 15.65 20.42
N GLU A 335 20.58 15.80 19.14
CA GLU A 335 20.42 14.67 18.20
C GLU A 335 21.72 13.86 18.10
N LYS A 336 22.88 14.53 18.00
CA LYS A 336 24.19 13.87 17.97
C LYS A 336 24.56 13.21 19.29
N GLU A 337 24.26 13.84 20.42
CA GLU A 337 24.47 13.26 21.75
C GLU A 337 23.66 11.98 21.91
N ILE A 338 22.38 12.00 21.51
CA ILE A 338 21.51 10.83 21.53
C ILE A 338 22.05 9.73 20.60
N GLU A 339 22.47 10.07 19.38
CA GLU A 339 23.08 9.10 18.46
C GLU A 339 24.36 8.49 19.01
N GLN A 340 25.17 9.25 19.74
CA GLN A 340 26.40 8.77 20.38
C GLN A 340 26.09 7.81 21.54
N VAL A 341 25.13 8.17 22.40
CA VAL A 341 24.68 7.31 23.51
C VAL A 341 24.08 6.01 22.98
N LEU A 342 23.18 6.09 22.00
CA LEU A 342 22.58 4.91 21.37
C LEU A 342 23.64 4.06 20.66
N GLY A 343 24.63 4.68 20.03
CA GLY A 343 25.75 3.97 19.38
C GLY A 343 26.57 3.12 20.34
N ASN A 344 26.76 3.58 21.59
CA ASN A 344 27.46 2.82 22.64
C ASN A 344 26.60 1.68 23.21
N MET A 345 25.27 1.82 23.14
CA MET A 345 24.30 0.84 23.62
C MET A 345 23.91 -0.22 22.57
N LEU A 346 24.38 -0.11 21.32
CA LEU A 346 24.00 -1.02 20.23
C LEU A 346 24.37 -2.49 20.48
N ASN A 347 25.45 -2.75 21.22
CA ASN A 347 25.85 -4.12 21.57
C ASN A 347 24.80 -4.80 22.46
N ASP A 348 24.19 -4.03 23.36
CA ASP A 348 23.17 -4.52 24.28
C ASP A 348 21.76 -4.41 23.70
N PHE A 349 21.54 -3.54 22.71
CA PHE A 349 20.24 -3.29 22.05
C PHE A 349 20.37 -3.23 20.51
N PRO A 350 20.64 -4.37 19.85
CA PRO A 350 20.84 -4.40 18.39
C PRO A 350 19.59 -4.02 17.59
N GLU A 351 18.39 -4.22 18.15
CA GLU A 351 17.11 -3.77 17.58
C GLU A 351 17.03 -2.25 17.27
N LEU A 352 17.89 -1.41 17.86
CA LEU A 352 17.93 0.03 17.61
C LEU A 352 18.87 0.42 16.44
N SER A 353 19.67 -0.52 15.92
CA SER A 353 20.58 -0.33 14.78
C SER A 353 19.95 0.30 13.53
N PRO A 354 18.70 -0.05 13.14
CA PRO A 354 18.03 0.58 12.00
C PRO A 354 17.81 2.10 12.16
N LEU A 355 17.69 2.59 13.40
CA LEU A 355 17.44 4.00 13.69
C LEU A 355 18.69 4.86 13.54
N LEU A 356 19.88 4.28 13.73
CA LEU A 356 21.18 4.96 13.68
C LEU A 356 21.89 4.89 12.32
N GLY A 357 21.32 4.20 11.34
CA GLY A 357 21.83 4.20 9.96
C GLY A 357 23.20 3.55 9.75
N ARG A 358 23.75 2.80 10.73
CA ARG A 358 24.99 2.03 10.55
C ARG A 358 24.70 0.67 9.91
N ARG A 359 25.20 0.47 8.68
CA ARG A 359 25.52 -0.88 8.18
C ARG A 359 26.67 -1.41 9.02
N GLU A 360 26.57 -2.65 9.48
CA GLU A 360 27.73 -3.42 9.91
C GLU A 360 28.81 -3.35 8.82
N SER A 361 29.91 -2.69 9.14
CA SER A 361 31.16 -2.78 8.40
C SER A 361 31.66 -4.20 8.60
N GLY A 362 31.72 -4.98 7.52
CA GLY A 362 32.30 -6.32 7.54
C GLY A 362 33.72 -6.27 8.10
N GLU A 363 33.95 -7.03 9.16
CA GLU A 363 35.27 -7.43 9.56
C GLU A 363 35.66 -8.69 8.80
N SER A 364 36.66 -8.55 7.94
CA SER A 364 37.46 -9.67 7.46
C SER A 364 38.24 -10.24 8.64
N GLY A 365 37.69 -11.27 9.29
CA GLY A 365 38.36 -12.08 10.29
C GLY A 365 38.18 -13.55 9.95
N GLY A 366 39.25 -14.20 9.48
CA GLY A 366 39.28 -15.64 9.31
C GLY A 366 39.14 -16.35 10.66
N GLY A 367 38.23 -17.31 10.73
CA GLY A 367 38.03 -18.16 11.90
C GLY A 367 37.09 -19.31 11.56
N VAL A 368 37.58 -20.52 11.76
CA VAL A 368 36.96 -21.81 11.40
C VAL A 368 35.96 -22.26 12.47
N ALA A 369 34.97 -23.04 12.02
CA ALA A 369 34.11 -24.03 12.72
C ALA A 369 32.69 -23.57 13.14
N PRO A 370 31.73 -24.51 13.34
CA PRO A 370 31.45 -25.77 12.63
C PRO A 370 29.96 -25.94 12.21
N ASP A 371 29.69 -26.98 11.43
CA ASP A 371 28.36 -27.50 11.09
C ASP A 371 27.44 -27.70 12.31
N SER A 372 26.16 -27.37 12.11
CA SER A 372 25.04 -28.08 12.75
C SER A 372 23.77 -27.96 11.88
N GLU A 373 23.63 -28.96 11.02
CA GLU A 373 22.42 -29.72 10.68
C GLU A 373 21.04 -29.05 10.83
N ASN A 374 20.38 -28.82 9.69
CA ASN A 374 19.16 -29.57 9.37
C ASN A 374 18.77 -29.44 7.88
N PRO A 375 18.12 -30.47 7.30
CA PRO A 375 18.21 -30.80 5.89
C PRO A 375 16.99 -30.31 5.10
N PHE A 376 17.24 -29.65 3.97
CA PHE A 376 16.24 -29.48 2.93
C PHE A 376 16.46 -30.55 1.86
N VAL A 377 15.56 -31.54 1.84
CA VAL A 377 15.49 -32.58 0.80
C VAL A 377 15.08 -31.90 -0.51
N GLY A 378 16.04 -31.76 -1.41
CA GLY A 378 15.82 -31.41 -2.81
C GLY A 378 15.30 -32.62 -3.58
N THR A 379 14.20 -32.44 -4.31
CA THR A 379 13.81 -33.35 -5.40
C THR A 379 14.29 -32.73 -6.71
N SER A 380 15.22 -33.40 -7.35
CA SER A 380 15.87 -33.05 -8.61
C SER A 380 15.02 -33.40 -9.82
N LEU A 381 15.03 -32.55 -10.84
CA LEU A 381 14.83 -32.92 -12.24
C LEU A 381 15.80 -32.09 -13.12
N PRO A 382 16.25 -32.62 -14.27
CA PRO A 382 17.56 -32.30 -14.86
C PRO A 382 17.53 -31.15 -15.87
N GLU A 383 18.66 -30.42 -15.95
CA GLU A 383 18.96 -29.46 -17.02
C GLU A 383 19.36 -30.16 -18.33
N PRO A 384 19.03 -29.59 -19.51
CA PRO A 384 19.66 -29.95 -20.76
C PRO A 384 20.84 -29.01 -21.10
N GLU A 385 21.93 -29.63 -21.52
CA GLU A 385 23.20 -29.05 -21.96
C GLU A 385 23.06 -28.05 -23.13
N ARG A 386 23.96 -27.05 -23.16
CA ARG A 386 24.29 -26.26 -24.36
C ARG A 386 25.80 -26.30 -24.61
N PRO A 387 26.26 -26.45 -25.87
CA PRO A 387 27.67 -26.63 -26.19
C PRO A 387 28.46 -25.33 -26.32
N GLU A 388 29.77 -25.49 -26.13
CA GLU A 388 30.86 -24.51 -26.18
C GLU A 388 31.17 -23.97 -27.59
N GLY A 389 31.77 -22.77 -27.65
CA GLY A 389 32.33 -22.19 -28.87
C GLY A 389 33.18 -20.91 -28.68
N LYS A 390 34.44 -21.09 -28.27
CA LYS A 390 35.71 -20.39 -28.63
C LYS A 390 35.81 -18.83 -28.75
N ILE A 391 36.42 -18.21 -27.72
CA ILE A 391 37.63 -17.30 -27.60
C ILE A 391 38.18 -16.68 -28.93
N PRO A 392 38.71 -15.41 -29.03
CA PRO A 392 39.70 -14.91 -28.06
C PRO A 392 39.84 -13.44 -27.65
N GLU A 393 40.53 -13.34 -26.50
CA GLU A 393 41.15 -12.20 -25.81
C GLU A 393 42.07 -11.34 -26.68
N GLN A 394 42.12 -10.03 -26.35
CA GLN A 394 43.34 -9.24 -26.43
C GLN A 394 43.54 -8.45 -25.12
N VAL A 395 44.72 -8.69 -24.55
CA VAL A 395 45.35 -8.04 -23.39
C VAL A 395 45.91 -6.67 -23.80
N ILE A 396 45.94 -5.69 -22.88
CA ILE A 396 47.04 -4.76 -22.58
C ILE A 396 46.69 -3.99 -21.28
N GLU A 397 47.52 -4.15 -20.24
CA GLU A 397 47.60 -3.28 -19.05
C GLU A 397 48.69 -2.17 -19.25
N PRO A 398 49.15 -1.40 -18.23
CA PRO A 398 48.67 -0.07 -17.87
C PRO A 398 49.79 1.01 -17.87
N GLY A 399 49.39 2.28 -17.66
CA GLY A 399 50.26 3.29 -17.03
C GLY A 399 50.53 4.56 -17.86
N LEU A 400 50.12 5.72 -17.33
CA LEU A 400 51.02 6.70 -16.70
C LEU A 400 50.27 7.99 -16.33
N GLU A 401 50.42 8.35 -15.06
CA GLU A 401 49.96 9.59 -14.43
C GLU A 401 50.81 10.80 -14.85
N SER A 402 50.20 12.00 -14.88
CA SER A 402 50.91 13.23 -14.51
C SER A 402 49.96 14.33 -14.00
N ALA A 403 50.10 14.61 -12.69
CA ALA A 403 50.10 15.92 -12.01
C ALA A 403 48.82 16.79 -11.92
N GLY A 404 48.38 17.03 -10.67
CA GLY A 404 47.40 18.07 -10.26
C GLY A 404 47.99 19.50 -10.19
N PRO A 405 47.28 20.51 -9.64
CA PRO A 405 46.84 20.48 -8.23
C PRO A 405 45.43 21.06 -7.90
N ASP A 406 44.92 20.59 -6.76
CA ASP A 406 44.00 21.20 -5.78
C ASP A 406 42.92 22.22 -6.20
N ARG A 407 41.66 21.82 -6.00
CA ARG A 407 40.76 22.47 -5.01
C ARG A 407 39.62 21.53 -4.62
N GLN A 408 39.72 21.02 -3.40
CA GLN A 408 38.70 20.32 -2.65
C GLN A 408 37.41 21.15 -2.57
N HIS A 409 36.30 20.61 -3.08
CA HIS A 409 34.97 20.90 -2.53
C HIS A 409 34.26 19.57 -2.32
N GLU A 410 34.40 19.07 -1.08
CA GLU A 410 33.60 17.99 -0.53
C GLU A 410 32.11 18.29 -0.69
N ILE A 411 31.44 17.63 -1.63
CA ILE A 411 29.98 17.53 -1.61
C ILE A 411 29.63 16.46 -0.57
N ARG A 412 29.51 16.89 0.70
CA ARG A 412 29.05 16.09 1.83
C ARG A 412 27.71 15.41 1.53
N ARG A 413 27.75 14.08 1.36
CA ARG A 413 26.57 13.20 1.42
C ARG A 413 26.07 13.14 2.87
N ARG A 414 25.00 13.87 3.24
CA ARG A 414 24.33 13.66 4.53
C ARG A 414 23.39 12.45 4.46
N ARG A 415 23.70 11.42 5.25
CA ARG A 415 22.96 10.16 5.45
C ARG A 415 22.00 10.27 6.65
N ALA A 416 21.07 9.32 6.73
CA ALA A 416 20.02 9.16 7.73
C ALA A 416 20.56 9.10 9.17
N GLY A 417 19.98 9.92 10.04
CA GLY A 417 20.20 9.98 11.48
C GLY A 417 18.87 10.12 12.21
N LEU A 418 18.86 9.91 13.53
CA LEU A 418 17.68 10.10 14.38
C LEU A 418 17.35 11.59 14.43
N THR A 419 16.10 11.96 14.14
CA THR A 419 15.65 13.38 14.12
C THR A 419 14.65 13.62 15.25
N LEU A 420 14.72 14.78 15.90
CA LEU A 420 13.72 15.20 16.88
C LEU A 420 12.74 16.20 16.26
N SER A 421 11.46 16.06 16.56
CA SER A 421 10.42 17.00 16.12
C SER A 421 9.38 17.19 17.21
N PHE A 422 8.55 18.23 17.10
CA PHE A 422 7.61 18.63 18.14
C PHE A 422 6.19 18.66 17.58
N GLU A 423 5.24 18.19 18.36
CA GLU A 423 3.82 18.29 18.03
C GLU A 423 3.03 18.66 19.30
N ASN A 424 2.15 19.66 19.20
CA ASN A 424 1.29 20.04 20.30
C ASN A 424 -0.01 19.21 20.26
N ALA A 425 -0.03 18.11 21.02
CA ALA A 425 -1.14 17.17 21.11
C ALA A 425 -1.65 17.06 22.55
N PRO A 426 -2.40 18.07 23.07
CA PRO A 426 -2.84 18.13 24.47
C PRO A 426 -3.82 17.00 24.85
N GLU A 427 -4.47 16.39 23.86
CA GLU A 427 -5.35 15.23 24.02
C GLU A 427 -4.59 13.91 24.27
N ARG A 428 -3.31 13.84 23.91
CA ARG A 428 -2.45 12.67 24.11
C ARG A 428 -1.80 12.68 25.49
N LYS A 429 -1.74 11.51 26.12
CA LYS A 429 -1.10 11.34 27.44
C LYS A 429 0.35 10.88 27.33
N GLU A 430 0.80 10.53 26.14
CA GLU A 430 2.15 10.10 25.84
C GLU A 430 3.12 11.30 25.81
N LEU A 431 4.35 11.07 26.26
CA LEU A 431 5.45 12.05 26.17
C LEU A 431 5.93 12.28 24.73
N GLY A 432 5.70 11.30 23.86
CA GLY A 432 6.09 11.33 22.46
C GLY A 432 5.81 10.01 21.76
N TRP A 433 6.12 9.94 20.47
CA TRP A 433 5.99 8.72 19.66
C TRP A 433 7.02 8.71 18.53
N LEU A 434 7.35 7.51 18.04
CA LEU A 434 8.29 7.33 16.93
C LEU A 434 7.54 7.16 15.60
N VAL A 435 7.90 7.97 14.61
CA VAL A 435 7.47 7.80 13.22
C VAL A 435 8.73 7.75 12.35
N GLU A 436 8.98 6.62 11.69
CA GLU A 436 10.22 6.37 10.92
C GLU A 436 11.48 6.49 11.82
N ASN A 437 12.33 7.49 11.57
CA ASN A 437 13.50 7.82 12.38
C ASN A 437 13.32 9.15 13.15
N THR A 438 12.09 9.66 13.20
CA THR A 438 11.76 10.92 13.87
C THR A 438 10.99 10.63 15.15
N ILE A 439 11.56 11.07 16.27
CA ILE A 439 10.87 11.05 17.56
C ILE A 439 10.13 12.38 17.69
N TRP A 440 8.80 12.30 17.78
CA TRP A 440 7.92 13.43 18.02
C TRP A 440 7.72 13.61 19.52
N ILE A 441 8.04 14.79 20.04
CA ILE A 441 7.87 15.19 21.43
C ILE A 441 6.54 15.94 21.56
N ASN A 442 5.72 15.52 22.53
CA ASN A 442 4.42 16.13 22.76
C ASN A 442 4.54 17.44 23.56
N GLU A 443 4.43 18.58 22.87
CA GLU A 443 4.45 19.91 23.53
C GLU A 443 3.20 20.15 24.39
N GLY A 444 2.08 19.51 24.04
CA GLY A 444 0.82 19.62 24.77
C GLY A 444 0.83 18.89 26.12
N HIS A 445 1.85 18.08 26.39
CA HIS A 445 1.93 17.30 27.61
C HIS A 445 2.22 18.20 28.84
N PRO A 446 1.48 18.07 29.96
CA PRO A 446 1.68 18.91 31.15
C PRO A 446 3.11 18.90 31.71
N ALA A 447 3.82 17.77 31.61
CA ALA A 447 5.21 17.67 32.03
C ALA A 447 6.17 18.45 31.12
N TYR A 448 5.88 18.55 29.82
CA TYR A 448 6.66 19.35 28.88
C TYR A 448 6.53 20.83 29.23
N GLN A 449 5.29 21.30 29.42
CA GLN A 449 4.98 22.67 29.82
C GLN A 449 5.67 23.05 31.15
N ARG A 450 5.71 22.13 32.12
CA ARG A 450 6.43 22.36 33.38
C ARG A 450 7.95 22.35 33.21
N ALA A 451 8.49 21.49 32.35
CA ALA A 451 9.91 21.39 32.07
C ALA A 451 10.44 22.65 31.35
N MET A 452 9.70 23.20 30.39
CA MET A 452 10.05 24.44 29.67
C MET A 452 10.08 25.67 30.60
N ASN A 453 9.32 25.65 31.69
CA ASN A 453 9.33 26.69 32.72
C ASN A 453 10.41 26.47 33.80
N SER A 454 11.37 25.58 33.54
CA SER A 454 12.43 25.20 34.49
C SER A 454 13.77 24.98 33.77
N ALA A 455 14.85 24.77 34.51
CA ALA A 455 16.15 24.40 33.94
C ALA A 455 16.23 22.91 33.49
N ALA A 456 15.11 22.17 33.49
CA ALA A 456 15.06 20.74 33.20
C ALA A 456 14.64 20.40 31.75
N GLU A 457 14.64 21.39 30.85
CA GLU A 457 14.25 21.20 29.43
C GLU A 457 14.99 20.03 28.77
N ASN A 458 16.33 20.05 28.76
CA ASN A 458 17.12 19.02 28.08
C ASN A 458 16.91 17.63 28.70
N TYR A 459 16.81 17.56 30.03
CA TYR A 459 16.56 16.31 30.74
C TYR A 459 15.18 15.73 30.37
N HIS A 460 14.17 16.58 30.21
CA HIS A 460 12.84 16.15 29.79
C HIS A 460 12.81 15.62 28.36
N LEU A 461 13.54 16.27 27.43
CA LEU A 461 13.66 15.80 26.04
C LEU A 461 14.31 14.41 26.00
N LEU A 462 15.41 14.22 26.73
CA LEU A 462 16.12 12.94 26.79
C LEU A 462 15.29 11.84 27.41
N LEU A 463 14.59 12.12 28.51
CA LEU A 463 13.69 11.17 29.13
C LEU A 463 12.56 10.76 28.18
N SER A 464 12.00 11.72 27.43
CA SER A 464 10.95 11.47 26.45
C SER A 464 11.45 10.59 25.30
N VAL A 465 12.66 10.84 24.80
CA VAL A 465 13.33 10.00 23.81
C VAL A 465 13.55 8.57 24.34
N ALA A 466 14.12 8.44 25.54
CA ALA A 466 14.37 7.14 26.17
C ALA A 466 13.06 6.35 26.36
N TRP A 467 12.00 7.04 26.82
CA TRP A 467 10.68 6.46 27.04
C TRP A 467 10.02 5.97 25.75
N VAL A 468 10.12 6.77 24.68
CA VAL A 468 9.62 6.38 23.36
C VAL A 468 10.37 5.14 22.88
N LEU A 469 11.70 5.16 22.90
CA LEU A 469 12.52 4.04 22.44
C LEU A 469 12.34 2.77 23.28
N SER A 470 12.13 2.90 24.59
CA SER A 470 11.93 1.75 25.48
C SER A 470 10.68 0.94 25.14
N SER A 471 9.68 1.58 24.53
CA SER A 471 8.45 0.89 24.08
C SER A 471 8.64 0.00 22.85
N TYR A 472 9.78 0.11 22.17
CA TYR A 472 10.12 -0.66 20.97
C TYR A 472 11.10 -1.82 21.24
N LEU A 473 11.45 -2.07 22.51
CA LEU A 473 12.32 -3.18 22.89
C LEU A 473 11.58 -4.53 22.78
N GLY A 474 12.29 -5.57 22.37
CA GLY A 474 11.77 -6.94 22.33
C GLY A 474 11.40 -7.45 23.73
N GLY A 475 10.38 -8.31 23.82
CA GLY A 475 9.70 -8.67 25.08
C GLY A 475 10.53 -9.36 26.18
N GLU A 476 11.80 -9.69 25.94
CA GLU A 476 12.71 -10.25 26.96
C GLU A 476 13.48 -9.16 27.75
N LYS A 477 13.47 -7.90 27.31
CA LYS A 477 14.23 -6.80 27.94
C LYS A 477 13.33 -5.85 28.74
N SER A 478 13.78 -5.46 29.93
CA SER A 478 13.07 -4.51 30.80
C SER A 478 13.17 -3.09 30.24
N PRO A 479 12.03 -2.40 29.95
CA PRO A 479 12.04 -1.00 29.53
C PRO A 479 12.66 -0.07 30.56
N GLN A 480 12.55 -0.41 31.85
CA GLN A 480 13.13 0.38 32.95
C GLN A 480 14.66 0.29 32.95
N ASP A 481 15.22 -0.88 32.67
CA ASP A 481 16.68 -1.07 32.61
C ASP A 481 17.27 -0.31 31.42
N PHE A 482 16.56 -0.27 30.28
CA PHE A 482 16.97 0.54 29.15
C PHE A 482 16.99 2.03 29.47
N ILE A 483 15.94 2.57 30.09
CA ILE A 483 15.90 4.00 30.47
C ILE A 483 17.03 4.33 31.45
N ASN A 484 17.30 3.45 32.42
CA ASN A 484 18.41 3.61 33.36
C ASN A 484 19.76 3.64 32.64
N GLN A 485 20.03 2.66 31.76
CA GLN A 485 21.27 2.60 31.01
C GLN A 485 21.43 3.79 30.05
N PHE A 486 20.34 4.22 29.40
CA PHE A 486 20.34 5.36 28.50
C PHE A 486 20.67 6.66 29.24
N LEU A 487 20.05 6.92 30.39
CA LEU A 487 20.30 8.12 31.18
C LEU A 487 21.67 8.08 31.88
N SER A 488 22.14 6.92 32.33
CA SER A 488 23.52 6.75 32.84
C SER A 488 24.56 6.93 31.73
N GLY A 489 24.28 6.43 30.53
CA GLY A 489 25.13 6.61 29.36
C GLY A 489 25.20 8.09 28.95
N TRP A 490 24.08 8.81 28.98
CA TRP A 490 24.08 10.25 28.74
C TRP A 490 24.84 11.03 29.82
N GLY A 491 24.64 10.71 31.10
CA GLY A 491 25.32 11.41 32.21
C GLY A 491 26.83 11.15 32.33
N SER A 492 27.39 10.25 31.52
CA SER A 492 28.82 9.96 31.48
C SER A 492 29.56 10.55 30.26
N VAL A 493 28.81 11.15 29.32
CA VAL A 493 29.30 11.97 28.21
C VAL A 493 29.40 13.43 28.67
#